data_AF-A0A920J5P0-F1
#
_entry.id   AF-A0A920J5P0-F1
#
_cell.length_a   1.000
_cell.length_b   1.000
_cell.length_c   1.000
_cell.angle_alpha   90.00
_cell.angle_beta   90.00
_cell.angle_gamma   90.00
#
_symmetry.space_group_name_H-M   'P 1'
#
loop_
_entity.id
_entity.type
_entity.pdbx_description
1 polymer ?
#
loop_
_entity_poly.entity_id
_entity_poly.type
_entity_poly.pdbx_seq_one_letter_code
_entity_poly.pdbx_strand_id
1 'polypeptide(L)' 'MDLKAFAAGGPPKGFDQFLETGSKKPLIAAIEGFALAGGLEVALTCDLLVGS' A
#
# COMPACT_ATOMS: atom_id res chain seq x y z
N MET A 1 6.17 -1.28 1.13
CA MET A 1 6.59 -0.25 2.11
C MET A 1 7.88 -0.71 2.77
N ASP A 2 8.86 0.18 2.96
CA ASP A 2 10.09 -0.19 3.69
C ASP A 2 9.84 -0.15 5.21
N LEU A 3 9.91 -1.31 5.85
CA LEU A 3 9.62 -1.46 7.28
C LEU A 3 10.65 -0.75 8.17
N LYS A 4 11.90 -0.65 7.72
CA LYS A 4 12.95 0.05 8.49
C LYS A 4 12.71 1.55 8.52
N ALA A 5 12.39 2.14 7.37
CA ALA A 5 12.03 3.54 7.24
C ALA A 5 10.74 3.85 8.01
N PHE A 6 9.73 2.97 7.95
CA PHE A 6 8.51 3.13 8.74
C PHE A 6 8.80 3.12 10.25
N ALA A 7 9.63 2.19 10.74
CA ALA A 7 9.99 2.15 12.16
C ALA A 7 10.76 3.40 12.62
N ALA A 8 11.56 4.01 11.73
CA ALA A 8 12.35 5.19 12.05
C ALA A 8 11.57 6.51 11.91
N GLY A 9 10.68 6.60 10.92
CA GLY A 9 10.04 7.86 10.49
C GLY A 9 8.52 7.85 10.48
N GLY A 10 7.88 6.73 10.82
CA GLY A 10 6.43 6.57 10.78
C GLY A 10 5.86 6.44 9.35
N PRO A 11 4.52 6.52 9.22
CA PRO A 11 3.86 6.44 7.93
C PRO A 11 4.26 7.59 6.99
N PRO A 12 4.26 7.36 5.66
CA PRO A 12 4.46 8.43 4.69
C PRO A 12 3.39 9.52 4.85
N LYS A 13 3.75 10.77 4.57
CA LYS A 13 2.77 11.87 4.58
C LYS A 13 1.62 11.57 3.61
N GLY A 14 0.39 11.70 4.09
CA GLY A 14 -0.83 11.47 3.30
C GLY A 14 -1.19 10.00 3.11
N PHE A 15 -0.48 9.07 3.75
CA PHE A 15 -0.77 7.64 3.65
C PHE A 15 -2.16 7.29 4.18
N ASP A 16 -2.54 7.83 5.34
CA ASP A 16 -3.87 7.60 5.93
C ASP A 16 -4.99 8.09 5.01
N GLN A 17 -4.82 9.28 4.42
CA GLN A 17 -5.79 9.83 3.46
C GLN A 17 -5.87 8.99 2.19
N PHE A 18 -4.75 8.45 1.70
CA PHE A 18 -4.76 7.53 0.57
C PHE A 18 -5.50 6.24 0.91
N LEU A 19 -5.30 5.67 2.11
CA LEU A 19 -6.01 4.48 2.55
C LEU A 19 -7.52 4.71 2.68
N GLU A 20 -7.94 5.90 3.10
CA GLU A 20 -9.37 6.26 3.21
C GLU A 20 -10.02 6.58 1.87
N THR A 21 -9.33 7.33 1.01
CA THR A 21 -9.93 7.91 -0.21
C THR A 21 -9.62 7.11 -1.48
N GLY A 22 -8.61 6.25 -1.45
CA GLY A 22 -8.15 5.48 -2.59
C GLY A 22 -7.62 6.33 -3.75
N SER A 23 -7.46 5.68 -4.90
CA SER A 23 -7.06 6.35 -6.15
C SER A 23 -8.28 6.81 -6.95
N LYS A 24 -8.20 7.98 -7.59
CA LYS A 24 -9.24 8.46 -8.52
C LYS A 24 -9.22 7.78 -9.89
N LYS A 25 -8.12 7.11 -10.22
CA LYS A 25 -7.94 6.33 -11.46
C LYS A 25 -7.79 4.86 -11.09
N PRO A 26 -8.14 3.93 -12.00
CA PRO A 26 -7.93 2.51 -11.75
C PRO A 26 -6.49 2.23 -11.31
N LEU A 27 -6.35 1.52 -10.19
CA LEU A 27 -5.09 1.20 -9.55
C LEU A 27 -4.90 -0.32 -9.48
N ILE A 28 -3.73 -0.79 -9.91
CA ILE A 28 -3.39 -2.21 -9.96
C ILE A 28 -2.22 -2.45 -9.01
N ALA A 29 -2.39 -3.35 -8.04
CA ALA A 29 -1.30 -3.86 -7.23
C ALA A 29 -0.55 -4.97 -7.99
N ALA A 30 0.72 -4.75 -8.28
CA ALA A 30 1.64 -5.79 -8.76
C ALA A 30 2.53 -6.23 -7.59
N ILE A 31 2.23 -7.39 -7.01
CA ILE A 31 2.81 -7.86 -5.76
C ILE A 31 3.82 -8.95 -6.07
N GLU A 32 5.08 -8.67 -5.79
CA GLU A 32 6.17 -9.65 -5.83
C GLU A 32 6.58 -9.98 -4.40
N GLY A 33 6.33 -11.21 -3.96
CA GLY A 33 6.61 -11.67 -2.59
C GLY A 33 5.56 -11.22 -1.56
N PHE A 34 6.02 -10.89 -0.34
CA PHE A 34 5.11 -10.68 0.80
C PHE A 34 4.52 -9.26 0.85
N ALA A 35 3.18 -9.17 0.74
CA ALA A 35 2.41 -7.98 1.08
C ALA A 35 1.82 -8.11 2.50
N LEU A 36 2.58 -7.68 3.52
CA LEU A 36 2.19 -7.75 4.93
C LEU A 36 2.01 -6.34 5.53
N ALA A 37 1.19 -6.25 6.58
CA ALA A 37 0.86 -4.99 7.28
C ALA A 37 0.44 -3.90 6.28
N GLY A 38 1.11 -2.73 6.28
CA GLY A 38 0.82 -1.65 5.34
C GLY A 38 0.93 -2.03 3.87
N GLY A 39 1.70 -3.07 3.53
CA GLY A 39 1.71 -3.61 2.17
C GLY A 39 0.37 -4.25 1.77
N LEU A 40 -0.31 -4.91 2.71
CA LEU A 40 -1.63 -5.51 2.48
C LEU A 40 -2.73 -4.45 2.46
N GLU A 41 -2.65 -3.44 3.31
CA GLU A 41 -3.61 -2.31 3.33
C GLU A 41 -3.60 -1.56 1.98
N VAL A 42 -2.42 -1.35 1.39
CA VAL A 42 -2.29 -0.78 0.03
C VAL A 42 -2.85 -1.72 -1.03
N ALA A 43 -2.60 -3.03 -0.92
CA ALA A 43 -3.13 -3.99 -1.89
C ALA A 43 -4.67 -4.02 -1.88
N LEU A 44 -5.29 -3.91 -0.70
CA LEU A 44 -6.74 -3.88 -0.52
C LEU A 44 -7.40 -2.60 -1.03
N THR A 45 -6.64 -1.50 -1.17
CA THR A 45 -7.14 -0.25 -1.76
C THR A 45 -7.08 -0.23 -3.28
N CYS A 46 -6.48 -1.24 -3.93
CA CYS A 46 -6.41 -1.36 -5.38
C CYS A 46 -7.65 -2.04 -5.97
N ASP A 47 -7.96 -1.74 -7.23
CA ASP A 47 -9.07 -2.34 -7.98
C ASP A 47 -8.74 -3.76 -8.47
N LEU A 48 -7.47 -4.01 -8.78
CA LEU A 48 -6.97 -5.31 -9.26
C LEU A 48 -5.66 -5.66 -8.57
N LEU A 49 -5.49 -6.94 -8.26
CA LEU A 49 -4.28 -7.50 -7.66
C LEU A 49 -3.70 -8.57 -8.59
N VAL A 50 -2.42 -8.43 -8.91
CA VAL A 50 -1.62 -9.43 -9.63
C VAL A 50 -0.48 -9.84 -8.70
N GLY A 51 -0.27 -11.14 -8.53
CA GLY A 51 0.81 -11.66 -7.69
C GLY A 51 1.44 -12.93 -8.26
N SER A 52 2.67 -13.19 -7.83
CA SER A 52 3.48 -14.35 -8.20
C SER A 52 4.00 -15.11 -6.99
#